data_AF-A0A060YN86-F1
#
_entry.id   AF-A0A060YN86-F1
#
_cell.length_a   1.000
_cell.length_b   1.000
_cell.length_c   1.000
_cell.angle_alpha   90.00
_cell.angle_beta   90.00
_cell.angle_gamma   90.00
#
_symmetry.space_group_name_H-M   'P 1'
#
loop_
_entity.id
_entity.type
_entity.pdbx_description
1 polymer ?
#
loop_
_entity_poly.entity_id
_entity_poly.type
_entity_poly.pdbx_seq_one_letter_code
_entity_poly.pdbx_strand_id
1 'polypeptide(L)'
;MSHFQVILLLLLFFMRKRVALTITLFHVAGKVFTHLPLLALQPFWTFLSLMLFWVSWLGVLLFLGTAGSPVQSEEAGLVEYRISGPLQYMVWYHAVGLIWISQFILACQQMTVAGAVVTYYFTRNKSELPMTPIVSSMLCLTRYHLGTVAKGSFIITLVEIPRLILTYIHNQLKGKENACARCMLKSCICCLWCLKKCLMYLNQNAYTATVINSTSFCTSARDAFVILVENALRVATINTVGDFVLFLGKVLIVSCTAFVGVLSLNYQRDYTVWVLPLLIVCLFSWLVAHCFLSVFEIVVDVLFLCFAVDTKHNDGSPGREFYMDKALMEFVENSKNMAGRDRPEADGDGAEMKSMTHGGGTFA
;
A
#
# COMPACT_ATOMS: atom_id res chain seq x y z
N MET A 1 -27.89 3.07 22.53
CA MET A 1 -26.79 3.06 21.55
C MET A 1 -25.51 3.41 22.27
N SER A 2 -24.44 2.63 22.09
CA SER A 2 -23.14 2.98 22.67
C SER A 2 -22.59 4.25 22.02
N HIS A 3 -21.81 5.06 22.73
CA HIS A 3 -21.17 6.28 22.16
C HIS A 3 -20.41 6.01 20.86
N PHE A 4 -19.84 4.81 20.74
CA PHE A 4 -19.22 4.30 19.51
C PHE A 4 -20.19 4.25 18.31
N GLN A 5 -21.43 3.79 18.51
CA GLN A 5 -22.44 3.71 17.45
C GLN A 5 -22.86 5.10 16.95
N VAL A 6 -22.94 6.08 17.85
CA VAL A 6 -23.29 7.48 17.49
C VAL A 6 -22.17 8.12 16.68
N ILE A 7 -20.91 7.93 17.09
CA ILE A 7 -19.74 8.42 16.35
C ILE A 7 -19.64 7.75 14.98
N LEU A 8 -19.86 6.44 14.91
CA LEU A 8 -19.87 5.68 13.66
C LEU A 8 -20.95 6.20 12.70
N LEU A 9 -22.17 6.44 13.18
CA LEU A 9 -23.26 6.96 12.35
C LEU A 9 -23.03 8.39 11.88
N LEU A 10 -22.48 9.27 12.73
CA LEU A 10 -22.08 10.62 12.33
C LEU A 10 -21.00 10.61 11.26
N LEU A 11 -19.98 9.75 11.40
CA LEU A 11 -18.94 9.55 10.39
C LEU A 11 -19.54 9.04 9.07
N LEU A 12 -20.38 8.00 9.12
CA LEU A 12 -21.02 7.43 7.92
C LEU A 12 -21.94 8.46 7.24
N PHE A 13 -22.66 9.28 8.00
CA PHE A 13 -23.53 10.32 7.46
C PHE A 13 -22.73 11.42 6.76
N PHE A 14 -21.71 11.96 7.42
CA PHE A 14 -20.87 13.02 6.87
C PHE A 14 -20.08 12.55 5.63
N MET A 15 -19.63 11.29 5.64
CA MET A 15 -18.83 10.73 4.55
C MET A 15 -19.66 10.03 3.47
N ARG A 16 -21.00 10.05 3.52
CA ARG A 16 -21.87 9.24 2.64
C ARG A 16 -21.53 9.35 1.15
N LYS A 17 -21.22 10.56 0.67
CA LYS A 17 -20.86 10.81 -0.75
C LYS A 17 -19.51 10.15 -1.11
N ARG A 18 -18.53 10.21 -0.20
CA ARG A 18 -17.19 9.61 -0.35
C ARG A 18 -17.24 8.09 -0.21
N VAL A 19 -18.09 7.59 0.68
CA VAL A 19 -18.38 6.16 0.84
C VAL A 19 -18.99 5.59 -0.44
N ALA A 20 -19.95 6.29 -1.06
CA ALA A 20 -20.51 5.88 -2.35
C ALA A 20 -19.44 5.75 -3.44
N LEU A 21 -18.54 6.75 -3.57
CA LEU A 21 -17.40 6.67 -4.49
C LEU A 21 -16.48 5.46 -4.21
N THR A 22 -16.18 5.23 -2.93
CA THR A 22 -15.31 4.12 -2.49
C THR A 22 -15.94 2.76 -2.80
N ILE A 23 -17.24 2.58 -2.52
CA ILE A 23 -17.99 1.36 -2.84
C ILE A 23 -17.93 1.07 -4.34
N THR A 24 -18.08 2.09 -5.18
CA THR A 24 -17.98 1.92 -6.64
C THR A 24 -16.60 1.46 -7.06
N LEU A 25 -15.54 2.10 -6.55
CA LEU A 25 -14.16 1.68 -6.82
C LEU A 25 -13.94 0.23 -6.39
N PHE A 26 -14.54 -0.19 -5.27
CA PHE A 26 -14.41 -1.55 -4.76
C PHE A 26 -15.18 -2.55 -5.63
N HIS A 27 -16.36 -2.17 -6.14
CA HIS A 27 -17.09 -3.01 -7.10
C HIS A 27 -16.27 -3.26 -8.37
N VAL A 28 -15.62 -2.21 -8.87
CA VAL A 28 -14.79 -2.27 -10.08
C VAL A 28 -13.51 -3.09 -9.83
N ALA A 29 -12.85 -2.87 -8.69
CA ALA A 29 -11.73 -3.71 -8.27
C ALA A 29 -12.16 -5.19 -8.16
N GLY A 30 -13.34 -5.47 -7.61
CA GLY A 30 -13.94 -6.81 -7.60
C GLY A 30 -14.07 -7.42 -9.00
N LYS A 31 -14.53 -6.65 -9.99
CA LYS A 31 -14.57 -7.10 -11.41
C LYS A 31 -13.17 -7.45 -11.92
N VAL A 32 -12.14 -6.68 -11.57
CA VAL A 32 -10.75 -7.01 -11.92
C VAL A 32 -10.34 -8.38 -11.36
N PHE A 33 -10.66 -8.69 -10.09
CA PHE A 33 -10.36 -10.01 -9.51
C PHE A 33 -11.08 -11.16 -10.22
N THR A 34 -12.29 -10.93 -10.76
CA THR A 34 -12.99 -11.97 -11.54
C THR A 34 -12.31 -12.25 -12.88
N HIS A 35 -11.73 -11.23 -13.53
CA HIS A 35 -11.01 -11.39 -14.79
C HIS A 35 -9.54 -11.80 -14.61
N LEU A 36 -8.94 -11.46 -13.47
CA LEU A 36 -7.56 -11.78 -13.10
C LEU A 36 -7.53 -12.60 -11.80
N PRO A 37 -8.04 -13.85 -11.79
CA PRO A 37 -8.17 -14.65 -10.57
C PRO A 37 -6.82 -14.93 -9.89
N LEU A 38 -5.73 -14.94 -10.66
CA LEU A 38 -4.38 -15.10 -10.13
C LEU A 38 -3.95 -13.94 -9.20
N LEU A 39 -4.63 -12.78 -9.20
CA LEU A 39 -4.34 -11.66 -8.29
C LEU A 39 -4.59 -12.08 -6.84
N ALA A 40 -5.55 -12.97 -6.62
CA ALA A 40 -5.84 -13.53 -5.31
C ALA A 40 -4.70 -14.44 -4.80
N LEU A 41 -3.85 -14.98 -5.69
CA LEU A 41 -2.71 -15.81 -5.30
C LEU A 41 -1.45 -15.00 -4.97
N GLN A 42 -1.42 -13.72 -5.35
CA GLN A 42 -0.29 -12.83 -5.13
C GLN A 42 0.18 -12.73 -3.66
N PRO A 43 -0.70 -12.60 -2.65
CA PRO A 43 -0.26 -12.50 -1.25
C PRO A 43 0.48 -13.76 -0.78
N PHE A 44 0.13 -14.95 -1.28
CA PHE A 44 0.81 -16.19 -0.91
C PHE A 44 2.24 -16.23 -1.44
N TRP A 45 2.46 -15.76 -2.67
CA TRP A 45 3.81 -15.66 -3.23
C TRP A 45 4.68 -14.68 -2.44
N THR A 46 4.12 -13.53 -2.06
CA THR A 46 4.81 -12.55 -1.20
C THR A 46 5.11 -13.14 0.17
N PHE A 47 4.14 -13.83 0.79
CA PHE A 47 4.34 -14.47 2.09
C PHE A 47 5.43 -15.54 2.03
N LEU A 48 5.41 -16.40 1.01
CA LEU A 48 6.46 -17.38 0.77
C LEU A 48 7.83 -16.71 0.61
N SER A 49 7.91 -15.64 -0.18
CA SER A 49 9.15 -14.88 -0.38
C SER A 49 9.67 -14.26 0.93
N LEU A 50 8.78 -13.67 1.73
CA LEU A 50 9.12 -13.14 3.06
C LEU A 50 9.56 -14.24 4.03
N MET A 51 8.90 -15.40 4.02
CA MET A 51 9.24 -16.52 4.89
C MET A 51 10.61 -17.10 4.54
N LEU A 52 10.89 -17.33 3.25
CA LEU A 52 12.20 -17.78 2.77
C LEU A 52 13.30 -16.78 3.13
N PHE A 53 13.03 -15.48 2.96
CA PHE A 53 13.95 -14.43 3.37
C PHE A 53 14.20 -14.45 4.88
N TRP A 54 13.16 -14.56 5.71
CA TRP A 54 13.28 -14.62 7.16
C TRP A 54 14.11 -15.82 7.63
N VAL A 55 13.87 -17.00 7.07
CA VAL A 55 14.66 -18.20 7.36
C VAL A 55 16.13 -18.00 6.98
N SER A 56 16.39 -17.46 5.79
CA SER A 56 17.75 -17.17 5.32
C SER A 56 18.44 -16.12 6.19
N TRP A 57 17.72 -15.08 6.58
CA TRP A 57 18.20 -14.00 7.42
C TRP A 57 18.55 -14.51 8.83
N LEU A 58 17.71 -15.35 9.43
CA LEU A 58 17.98 -16.02 10.70
C LEU A 58 19.19 -16.94 10.60
N GLY A 59 19.31 -17.70 9.52
CA GLY A 59 20.49 -18.54 9.26
C GLY A 59 21.78 -17.71 9.25
N VAL A 60 21.82 -16.63 8.48
CA VAL A 60 22.99 -15.72 8.43
C VAL A 60 23.25 -15.06 9.79
N LEU A 61 22.22 -14.70 10.55
CA LEU A 61 22.37 -14.14 11.88
C LEU A 61 23.03 -15.15 12.85
N LEU A 62 22.61 -16.41 12.81
CA LEU A 62 23.21 -17.49 13.59
C LEU A 62 24.69 -17.68 13.22
N PHE A 63 24.99 -17.75 11.92
CA PHE A 63 26.38 -17.86 11.45
C PHE A 63 27.23 -16.67 11.91
N LEU A 64 26.69 -15.45 11.85
CA LEU A 64 27.37 -14.24 12.30
C LEU A 64 27.65 -14.25 13.80
N GLY A 65 26.72 -14.77 14.61
CA GLY A 65 26.92 -14.95 16.05
C GLY A 65 27.99 -15.99 16.39
N THR A 66 28.09 -17.07 15.59
CA THR A 66 29.09 -18.13 15.78
C THR A 66 30.46 -17.80 15.19
N ALA A 67 30.56 -16.79 14.32
CA ALA A 67 31.81 -16.37 13.67
C ALA A 67 32.71 -15.51 14.57
N GLY A 68 32.26 -15.17 15.79
CA GLY A 68 33.08 -14.46 16.78
C GLY A 68 34.31 -15.28 17.21
N SER A 69 35.33 -14.60 17.72
CA SER A 69 36.49 -15.28 18.28
C SER A 69 36.14 -15.84 19.67
N PRO A 70 36.44 -17.11 19.97
CA PRO A 70 36.22 -17.68 21.29
C PRO A 70 37.21 -17.06 22.30
N VAL A 71 36.69 -16.51 23.38
CA VAL A 71 37.47 -15.98 24.51
C VAL A 71 37.04 -16.74 25.77
N GLN A 72 37.98 -17.33 26.50
CA GLN A 72 37.66 -17.94 27.79
C GLN A 72 37.36 -16.84 28.80
N SER A 73 36.16 -16.88 29.40
CA SER A 73 35.82 -16.00 30.50
C SER A 73 36.36 -16.60 31.80
N GLU A 74 37.34 -15.93 32.43
CA GLU A 74 37.94 -16.36 33.70
C GLU A 74 36.93 -16.42 34.86
N GLU A 75 35.84 -15.65 34.79
CA GLU A 75 34.84 -15.58 35.86
C GLU A 75 33.77 -16.70 35.78
N ALA A 76 33.46 -17.20 34.58
CA ALA A 76 32.34 -18.12 34.36
C ALA A 76 32.77 -19.55 33.99
N GLY A 77 34.05 -19.78 33.64
CA GLY A 77 34.50 -21.06 33.08
C GLY A 77 33.85 -21.42 31.74
N LEU A 78 33.22 -20.44 31.08
CA LEU A 78 32.51 -20.59 29.81
C LEU A 78 33.29 -19.89 28.68
N VAL A 79 33.20 -20.43 27.47
CA VAL A 79 33.72 -19.79 26.26
C VAL A 79 32.71 -18.74 25.78
N GLU A 80 33.08 -17.47 25.85
CA GLU A 80 32.31 -16.36 25.32
C GLU A 80 32.78 -16.05 23.90
N TYR A 81 31.85 -16.00 22.94
CA TYR A 81 32.15 -15.57 21.58
C TYR A 81 32.08 -14.05 21.50
N ARG A 82 33.24 -13.37 21.47
CA ARG A 82 33.28 -11.91 21.31
C ARG A 82 33.27 -11.52 19.84
N ILE A 83 32.25 -10.77 19.46
CA ILE A 83 32.14 -10.12 18.15
C ILE A 83 33.06 -8.88 18.18
N SER A 84 34.16 -8.91 17.43
CA SER A 84 35.13 -7.80 17.38
C SER A 84 35.49 -7.41 15.94
N GLY A 85 35.86 -6.14 15.74
CA GLY A 85 36.31 -5.64 14.43
C GLY A 85 35.20 -5.56 13.37
N PRO A 86 35.47 -5.92 12.10
CA PRO A 86 34.52 -5.81 10.98
C PRO A 86 33.17 -6.51 11.20
N LEU A 87 33.15 -7.55 12.05
CA LEU A 87 31.97 -8.36 12.34
C LEU A 87 30.86 -7.56 13.03
N GLN A 88 31.22 -6.53 13.81
CA GLN A 88 30.23 -5.65 14.47
C GLN A 88 29.43 -4.80 13.48
N TYR A 89 30.08 -4.32 12.41
CA TYR A 89 29.40 -3.56 11.34
C TYR A 89 28.45 -4.45 10.53
N MET A 90 28.80 -5.73 10.36
CA MET A 90 27.96 -6.70 9.65
C MET A 90 26.63 -6.95 10.36
N VAL A 91 26.59 -6.91 11.71
CA VAL A 91 25.34 -7.04 12.47
C VAL A 91 24.37 -5.90 12.14
N TRP A 92 24.87 -4.66 12.11
CA TRP A 92 24.07 -3.49 11.77
C TRP A 92 23.64 -3.49 10.30
N TYR A 93 24.55 -3.85 9.39
CA TYR A 93 24.24 -4.03 7.98
C TYR A 93 23.13 -5.08 7.78
N HIS A 94 23.22 -6.22 8.47
CA HIS A 94 22.22 -7.30 8.40
C HIS A 94 20.87 -6.86 8.96
N ALA A 95 20.85 -6.08 10.05
CA ALA A 95 19.62 -5.51 10.62
C ALA A 95 18.96 -4.48 9.69
N VAL A 96 19.74 -3.60 9.05
CA VAL A 96 19.23 -2.68 8.02
C VAL A 96 18.73 -3.46 6.80
N GLY A 97 19.44 -4.52 6.41
CA GLY A 97 19.05 -5.45 5.34
C GLY A 97 17.69 -6.11 5.60
N LEU A 98 17.37 -6.47 6.86
CA LEU A 98 16.06 -7.01 7.23
C LEU A 98 14.93 -6.08 6.82
N ILE A 99 15.05 -4.79 7.15
CA ILE A 99 14.03 -3.78 6.87
C ILE A 99 13.96 -3.53 5.37
N TRP A 100 15.12 -3.29 4.72
CA TRP A 100 15.14 -2.93 3.31
C TRP A 100 14.63 -4.05 2.41
N ILE A 101 15.09 -5.29 2.61
CA ILE A 101 14.68 -6.42 1.78
C ILE A 101 13.21 -6.76 2.02
N SER A 102 12.70 -6.62 3.24
CA SER A 102 11.25 -6.76 3.49
C SER A 102 10.44 -5.72 2.72
N GLN A 103 10.86 -4.46 2.74
CA GLN A 103 10.22 -3.39 1.96
C GLN A 103 10.34 -3.62 0.45
N PHE A 104 11.46 -4.19 -0.01
CA PHE A 104 11.68 -4.55 -1.40
C PHE A 104 10.73 -5.66 -1.87
N ILE A 105 10.55 -6.73 -1.08
CA ILE A 105 9.62 -7.83 -1.40
C ILE A 105 8.18 -7.30 -1.49
N LEU A 106 7.77 -6.43 -0.55
CA LEU A 106 6.45 -5.80 -0.61
C LEU A 106 6.30 -4.86 -1.81
N ALA A 107 7.35 -4.12 -2.17
CA ALA A 107 7.33 -3.25 -3.35
C ALA A 107 7.31 -4.04 -4.67
N CYS A 108 7.89 -5.25 -4.70
CA CYS A 108 7.73 -6.19 -5.83
C CYS A 108 6.26 -6.58 -6.01
N GLN A 109 5.54 -6.90 -4.93
CA GLN A 109 4.09 -7.15 -4.99
C GLN A 109 3.35 -5.95 -5.57
N GLN A 110 3.63 -4.74 -5.07
CA GLN A 110 3.02 -3.50 -5.54
C GLN A 110 3.18 -3.29 -7.04
N MET A 111 4.42 -3.43 -7.54
CA MET A 111 4.75 -3.27 -8.96
C MET A 111 4.10 -4.35 -9.83
N THR A 112 4.08 -5.61 -9.37
CA THR A 112 3.44 -6.70 -10.12
C THR A 112 1.94 -6.51 -10.25
N VAL A 113 1.26 -6.18 -9.14
CA VAL A 113 -0.18 -5.92 -9.16
C VAL A 113 -0.49 -4.72 -10.05
N ALA A 114 0.29 -3.64 -9.95
CA ALA A 114 0.16 -2.48 -10.83
C ALA A 114 0.33 -2.87 -12.31
N GLY A 115 1.36 -3.66 -12.63
CA GLY A 115 1.57 -4.24 -13.96
C GLY A 115 0.32 -4.92 -14.52
N ALA A 116 -0.22 -5.87 -13.77
CA ALA A 116 -1.34 -6.68 -14.23
C ALA A 116 -2.62 -5.86 -14.40
N VAL A 117 -2.90 -4.95 -13.46
CA VAL A 117 -4.10 -4.10 -13.49
C VAL A 117 -4.01 -3.06 -14.61
N VAL A 118 -2.84 -2.42 -14.82
CA VAL A 118 -2.62 -1.47 -15.93
C VAL A 118 -2.80 -2.17 -17.26
N THR A 119 -2.19 -3.35 -17.45
CA THR A 119 -2.38 -4.15 -18.67
C THR A 119 -3.85 -4.50 -18.89
N TYR A 120 -4.55 -4.93 -17.84
CA TYR A 120 -5.99 -5.21 -17.93
C TYR A 120 -6.81 -3.96 -18.27
N TYR A 121 -6.51 -2.81 -17.65
CA TYR A 121 -7.26 -1.57 -17.83
C TYR A 121 -7.14 -1.05 -19.27
N PHE A 122 -5.91 -0.93 -19.79
CA PHE A 122 -5.66 -0.35 -21.11
C PHE A 122 -5.76 -1.35 -22.28
N THR A 123 -6.06 -2.61 -22.03
CA THR A 123 -6.38 -3.56 -23.12
C THR A 123 -7.86 -3.43 -23.49
N ARG A 124 -8.18 -2.91 -24.68
CA ARG A 124 -9.56 -2.75 -25.15
C ARG A 124 -10.28 -4.09 -25.33
N ASN A 125 -9.66 -4.99 -26.08
CA ASN A 125 -10.21 -6.31 -26.35
C ASN A 125 -9.67 -7.34 -25.36
N LYS A 126 -10.49 -7.80 -24.42
CA LYS A 126 -10.04 -8.69 -23.34
C LYS A 126 -9.58 -10.07 -23.84
N SER A 127 -9.90 -10.46 -25.08
CA SER A 127 -9.36 -11.67 -25.70
C SER A 127 -7.88 -11.57 -26.11
N GLU A 128 -7.33 -10.36 -26.18
CA GLU A 128 -5.92 -10.09 -26.51
C GLU A 128 -5.03 -10.04 -25.24
N LEU A 129 -5.60 -10.25 -24.06
CA LEU A 129 -4.82 -10.32 -22.84
C LEU A 129 -3.86 -11.52 -22.92
N PRO A 130 -2.60 -11.36 -22.47
CA PRO A 130 -1.70 -12.50 -22.35
C PRO A 130 -2.34 -13.54 -21.42
N MET A 131 -2.11 -14.84 -21.68
CA MET A 131 -2.73 -15.97 -20.97
C MET A 131 -2.72 -15.82 -19.45
N THR A 132 -1.71 -15.14 -18.89
CA THR A 132 -1.64 -14.76 -17.47
C THR A 132 -0.96 -13.39 -17.29
N PRO A 133 -1.71 -12.26 -17.20
CA PRO A 133 -1.11 -10.92 -17.10
C PRO A 133 -0.19 -10.74 -15.90
N ILE A 134 -0.48 -11.37 -14.76
CA ILE A 134 0.37 -11.32 -13.56
C ILE A 134 1.74 -11.96 -13.80
N VAL A 135 1.77 -13.13 -14.45
CA VAL A 135 3.04 -13.82 -14.72
C VAL A 135 3.88 -12.97 -15.69
N SER A 136 3.24 -12.39 -16.70
CA SER A 136 3.91 -11.44 -17.59
C SER A 136 4.47 -10.23 -16.82
N SER A 137 3.67 -9.65 -15.90
CA SER A 137 4.12 -8.55 -15.05
C SER A 137 5.26 -8.93 -14.11
N MET A 138 5.25 -10.13 -13.53
CA MET A 138 6.36 -10.67 -12.72
C MET A 138 7.64 -10.83 -13.54
N LEU A 139 7.51 -11.34 -14.77
CA LEU A 139 8.63 -11.49 -15.69
C LEU A 139 9.18 -10.14 -16.16
N CYS A 140 8.32 -9.15 -16.36
CA CYS A 140 8.72 -7.79 -16.67
C CYS A 140 9.43 -7.13 -15.47
N LEU A 141 8.89 -7.30 -14.26
CA LEU A 141 9.50 -6.82 -13.02
C LEU A 141 10.93 -7.33 -12.87
N THR A 142 11.12 -8.65 -12.97
CA THR A 142 12.41 -9.30 -12.79
C THR A 142 13.43 -8.94 -13.86
N ARG A 143 12.99 -8.65 -15.10
CA ARG A 143 13.89 -8.27 -16.20
C ARG A 143 14.22 -6.79 -16.28
N TYR A 144 13.27 -5.90 -15.97
CA TYR A 144 13.38 -4.48 -16.31
C TYR A 144 13.18 -3.51 -15.15
N HIS A 145 12.48 -3.89 -14.08
CA HIS A 145 12.05 -2.92 -13.05
C HIS A 145 12.60 -3.16 -11.64
N LEU A 146 13.47 -4.16 -11.43
CA LEU A 146 14.11 -4.39 -10.12
C LEU A 146 14.80 -3.13 -9.57
N GLY A 147 15.48 -2.35 -10.41
CA GLY A 147 16.14 -1.11 -9.99
C GLY A 147 15.17 -0.03 -9.51
N THR A 148 14.04 0.14 -10.20
CA THR A 148 12.95 1.05 -9.81
C THR A 148 12.39 0.67 -8.44
N VAL A 149 12.11 -0.63 -8.24
CA VAL A 149 11.56 -1.16 -6.99
C VAL A 149 12.58 -1.07 -5.84
N ALA A 150 13.86 -1.34 -6.11
CA ALA A 150 14.94 -1.19 -5.14
C ALA A 150 15.07 0.27 -4.67
N LYS A 151 15.02 1.23 -5.61
CA LYS A 151 15.09 2.65 -5.28
C LYS A 151 13.91 3.12 -4.44
N GLY A 152 12.69 2.76 -4.82
CA GLY A 152 11.49 3.15 -4.07
C GLY A 152 11.45 2.52 -2.67
N SER A 153 11.70 1.22 -2.55
CA SER A 153 11.75 0.53 -1.24
C SER A 153 12.85 1.07 -0.31
N PHE A 154 13.99 1.49 -0.87
CA PHE A 154 15.07 2.11 -0.11
C PHE A 154 14.64 3.45 0.51
N ILE A 155 13.93 4.31 -0.24
CA ILE A 155 13.43 5.60 0.27
C ILE A 155 12.51 5.41 1.49
N ILE A 156 11.62 4.40 1.46
CA ILE A 156 10.78 4.10 2.62
C ILE A 156 11.62 3.62 3.80
N THR A 157 12.67 2.84 3.53
CA THR A 157 13.58 2.32 4.56
C THR A 157 14.34 3.45 5.27
N LEU A 158 14.77 4.49 4.54
CA LEU A 158 15.43 5.68 5.11
C LEU A 158 14.56 6.43 6.13
N VAL A 159 13.23 6.33 6.03
CA VAL A 159 12.29 6.93 7.01
C VAL A 159 11.92 5.96 8.12
N GLU A 160 11.84 4.66 7.81
CA GLU A 160 11.51 3.64 8.80
C GLU A 160 12.61 3.46 9.86
N ILE A 161 13.89 3.49 9.46
CA ILE A 161 15.00 3.30 10.41
C ILE A 161 15.01 4.39 11.50
N PRO A 162 15.00 5.71 11.19
CA PRO A 162 14.91 6.75 12.21
C PRO A 162 13.66 6.62 13.08
N ARG A 163 12.52 6.22 12.50
CA ARG A 163 11.27 6.03 13.25
C ARG A 163 11.40 4.90 14.27
N LEU A 164 12.01 3.78 13.89
CA LEU A 164 12.27 2.66 14.80
C LEU A 164 13.24 3.06 15.91
N ILE A 165 14.32 3.78 15.59
CA ILE A 165 15.28 4.28 16.57
C ILE A 165 14.60 5.22 17.57
N LEU A 166 13.82 6.20 17.11
CA LEU A 166 13.10 7.12 17.99
C LEU A 166 12.05 6.41 18.85
N THR A 167 11.36 5.40 18.30
CA THR A 167 10.41 4.58 19.05
C THR A 167 11.11 3.78 20.14
N TYR A 168 12.28 3.20 19.83
CA TYR A 168 13.11 2.50 20.81
C TYR A 168 13.57 3.45 21.93
N ILE A 169 14.09 4.63 21.59
CA ILE A 169 14.51 5.66 22.55
C ILE A 169 13.33 6.07 23.43
N HIS A 170 12.16 6.35 22.84
CA HIS A 170 10.96 6.70 23.60
C HIS A 170 10.55 5.61 24.61
N ASN A 171 10.61 4.34 24.20
CA ASN A 171 10.31 3.22 25.09
C ASN A 171 11.33 3.08 26.22
N GLN A 172 12.62 3.35 25.96
CA GLN A 172 13.68 3.31 26.98
C GLN A 172 13.60 4.49 27.96
N LEU A 173 13.16 5.66 27.51
CA LEU A 173 13.02 6.86 28.33
C LEU A 173 11.67 6.94 29.07
N LYS A 174 10.78 5.96 28.87
CA LYS A 174 9.46 5.91 29.49
C LYS A 174 9.60 5.90 31.02
N GLY A 175 9.16 6.98 31.66
CA GLY A 175 9.23 7.18 33.11
C GLY A 175 10.48 7.94 33.61
N LYS A 176 11.43 8.26 32.75
CA LYS A 176 12.67 9.02 33.09
C LYS A 176 12.78 10.39 32.39
N GLU A 177 11.86 10.70 31.48
CA GLU A 177 11.87 11.92 30.65
C GLU A 177 11.00 13.06 31.22
N ASN A 178 11.42 14.31 30.98
CA ASN A 178 10.62 15.50 31.24
C ASN A 178 9.49 15.65 30.20
N ALA A 179 8.43 16.39 30.54
CA ALA A 179 7.25 16.56 29.68
C ALA A 179 7.56 17.08 28.26
N CYS A 180 8.53 17.99 28.12
CA CYS A 180 8.95 18.53 26.83
C CYS A 180 9.58 17.44 25.94
N ALA A 181 10.53 16.65 26.47
CA ALA A 181 11.17 15.56 25.73
C ALA A 181 10.16 14.50 25.27
N ARG A 182 9.20 14.14 26.14
CA ARG A 182 8.10 13.24 25.79
C ARG A 182 7.27 13.77 24.63
N CYS A 183 6.89 15.04 24.68
CA CYS A 183 6.10 15.69 23.64
C CYS A 183 6.85 15.72 22.31
N MET A 184 8.12 16.13 22.32
CA MET A 184 8.96 16.18 21.12
C MET A 184 9.15 14.80 20.49
N LEU A 185 9.50 13.77 21.28
CA LEU A 185 9.67 12.41 20.78
C LEU A 185 8.38 11.88 20.14
N LYS A 186 7.23 12.07 20.82
CA LYS A 186 5.93 11.65 20.29
C LYS A 186 5.57 12.38 18.99
N SER A 187 5.87 13.68 18.92
CA SER A 187 5.65 14.49 17.72
C SER A 187 6.53 14.00 16.55
N CYS A 188 7.83 13.80 16.76
CA CYS A 188 8.74 13.30 15.72
C CYS A 188 8.35 11.90 15.22
N ILE A 189 7.98 10.99 16.13
CA ILE A 189 7.50 9.64 15.78
C ILE A 189 6.23 9.73 14.93
N CYS A 190 5.30 10.63 15.30
CA CYS A 190 4.08 10.88 14.53
C CYS A 190 4.41 11.41 13.12
N CYS A 191 5.26 12.43 13.02
CA CYS A 191 5.67 13.01 11.74
C CYS A 191 6.34 11.98 10.83
N LEU A 192 7.25 11.14 11.35
CA LEU A 192 7.87 10.08 10.56
C LEU A 192 6.89 8.97 10.18
N TRP A 193 5.90 8.68 11.02
CA TRP A 193 4.83 7.75 10.66
C TRP A 193 3.97 8.29 9.51
N CYS A 194 3.58 9.56 9.58
CA CYS A 194 2.86 10.25 8.50
C CYS A 194 3.69 10.30 7.23
N LEU A 195 4.98 10.65 7.32
CA LEU A 195 5.90 10.67 6.18
C LEU A 195 6.04 9.29 5.55
N LYS A 196 6.21 8.23 6.36
CA LYS A 196 6.24 6.84 5.88
C LYS A 196 4.96 6.52 5.09
N LYS A 197 3.79 6.85 5.64
CA LYS A 197 2.49 6.60 4.98
C LYS A 197 2.37 7.34 3.66
N CYS A 198 2.75 8.62 3.64
CA CYS A 198 2.78 9.42 2.41
C CYS A 198 3.74 8.82 1.37
N LEU A 199 4.96 8.42 1.78
CA LEU A 199 5.93 7.81 0.88
C LEU A 199 5.49 6.45 0.35
N MET A 200 4.81 5.63 1.16
CA MET A 200 4.23 4.36 0.69
C MET A 200 3.19 4.59 -0.39
N TYR A 201 2.28 5.55 -0.18
CA TYR A 201 1.25 5.90 -1.16
C TYR A 201 1.87 6.55 -2.41
N LEU A 202 2.83 7.46 -2.26
CA LEU A 202 3.56 8.06 -3.38
C LEU A 202 4.28 7.00 -4.21
N ASN A 203 4.98 6.06 -3.56
CA ASN A 203 5.68 4.98 -4.26
C ASN A 203 4.71 4.09 -5.04
N GLN A 204 3.55 3.76 -4.47
CA GLN A 204 2.53 2.99 -5.18
C GLN A 204 2.08 3.67 -6.48
N ASN A 205 1.84 4.99 -6.40
CA ASN A 205 1.47 5.78 -7.56
C ASN A 205 2.63 5.92 -8.56
N ALA A 206 3.87 6.07 -8.07
CA ALA A 206 5.07 6.13 -8.90
C ALA A 206 5.30 4.82 -9.66
N TYR A 207 5.15 3.66 -9.01
CA TYR A 207 5.24 2.35 -9.67
C TYR A 207 4.18 2.20 -10.75
N THR A 208 2.95 2.59 -10.45
CA THR A 208 1.86 2.54 -11.43
C THR A 208 2.14 3.45 -12.63
N ALA A 209 2.58 4.69 -12.40
CA ALA A 209 2.97 5.62 -13.46
C ALA A 209 4.19 5.11 -14.27
N THR A 210 5.13 4.41 -13.62
CA THR A 210 6.26 3.76 -14.30
C THR A 210 5.78 2.67 -15.26
N VAL A 211 4.80 1.85 -14.86
CA VAL A 211 4.21 0.84 -15.74
C VAL A 211 3.48 1.49 -16.91
N ILE A 212 2.69 2.55 -16.67
CA ILE A 212 1.89 3.21 -17.71
C ILE A 212 2.80 3.91 -18.74
N ASN A 213 3.75 4.72 -18.26
CA ASN A 213 4.56 5.60 -19.11
C ASN A 213 5.90 4.99 -19.52
N SER A 214 6.27 3.82 -19.00
CA SER A 214 7.59 3.20 -19.19
C SER A 214 8.77 4.13 -18.87
N THR A 215 8.65 4.95 -17.81
CA THR A 215 9.67 5.93 -17.39
C THR A 215 10.46 5.49 -16.16
N SER A 216 11.55 6.18 -15.84
CA SER A 216 12.31 5.92 -14.61
C SER A 216 11.53 6.27 -13.34
N PHE A 217 11.89 5.64 -12.21
CA PHE A 217 11.25 5.87 -10.91
C PHE A 217 11.16 7.36 -10.54
N CYS A 218 12.25 8.13 -10.73
CA CYS A 218 12.27 9.55 -10.33
C CYS A 218 11.32 10.41 -11.15
N THR A 219 11.22 10.13 -12.46
CA THR A 219 10.28 10.84 -13.35
C THR A 219 8.85 10.54 -12.92
N SER A 220 8.51 9.25 -12.77
CA SER A 220 7.18 8.82 -12.33
C SER A 220 6.81 9.32 -10.93
N ALA A 221 7.76 9.32 -9.99
CA ALA A 221 7.55 9.80 -8.64
C ALA A 221 7.29 11.31 -8.59
N ARG A 222 7.96 12.10 -9.45
CA ARG A 222 7.69 13.54 -9.58
C ARG A 222 6.25 13.77 -10.05
N ASP A 223 5.82 13.07 -11.09
CA ASP A 223 4.47 13.23 -11.63
C ASP A 223 3.40 12.80 -10.62
N ALA A 224 3.61 11.66 -9.96
CA ALA A 224 2.74 11.20 -8.87
C ALA A 224 2.67 12.19 -7.70
N PHE A 225 3.80 12.82 -7.35
CA PHE A 225 3.86 13.81 -6.28
C PHE A 225 3.07 15.08 -6.63
N VAL A 226 3.20 15.58 -7.86
CA VAL A 226 2.44 16.76 -8.33
C VAL A 226 0.94 16.49 -8.24
N ILE A 227 0.48 15.35 -8.74
CA ILE A 227 -0.94 14.94 -8.68
C ILE A 227 -1.42 14.88 -7.21
N LEU A 228 -0.59 14.34 -6.31
CA LEU A 228 -0.91 14.19 -4.90
C LEU A 228 -1.03 15.54 -4.19
N VAL A 229 -0.12 16.48 -4.45
CA VAL A 229 -0.13 17.81 -3.82
C VAL A 229 -1.27 18.67 -4.34
N GLU A 230 -1.53 18.67 -5.65
CA GLU A 230 -2.60 19.47 -6.28
C GLU A 230 -4.00 19.10 -5.74
N ASN A 231 -4.19 17.87 -5.28
CA ASN A 231 -5.47 17.37 -4.78
C ASN A 231 -5.37 16.76 -3.37
N ALA A 232 -4.41 17.21 -2.55
CA ALA A 232 -4.04 16.56 -1.29
C ALA A 232 -5.21 16.29 -0.34
N LEU A 233 -6.10 17.28 -0.13
CA LEU A 233 -7.26 17.13 0.76
C LEU A 233 -8.26 16.07 0.25
N ARG A 234 -8.47 16.03 -1.07
CA ARG A 234 -9.37 15.06 -1.70
C ARG A 234 -8.79 13.65 -1.61
N VAL A 235 -7.50 13.51 -1.92
CA VAL A 235 -6.76 12.24 -1.85
C VAL A 235 -6.74 11.72 -0.41
N ALA A 236 -6.39 12.56 0.56
CA ALA A 236 -6.37 12.18 1.98
C ALA A 236 -7.74 11.71 2.48
N THR A 237 -8.81 12.39 2.07
CA THR A 237 -10.18 12.01 2.44
C THR A 237 -10.56 10.66 1.83
N ILE A 238 -10.29 10.44 0.54
CA ILE A 238 -10.61 9.17 -0.13
C ILE A 238 -9.83 8.00 0.49
N ASN A 239 -8.52 8.19 0.73
CA ASN A 239 -7.69 7.16 1.36
C ASN A 239 -8.19 6.81 2.77
N THR A 240 -8.56 7.81 3.56
CA THR A 240 -9.07 7.59 4.92
C THR A 240 -10.40 6.80 4.92
N VAL A 241 -11.30 7.09 3.97
CA VAL A 241 -12.56 6.32 3.82
C VAL A 241 -12.27 4.90 3.35
N GLY A 242 -11.39 4.74 2.36
CA GLY A 242 -10.97 3.43 1.86
C GLY A 242 -10.40 2.56 2.97
N ASP A 243 -9.44 3.09 3.74
CA ASP A 243 -8.83 2.44 4.91
C ASP A 243 -9.88 2.00 5.93
N PHE A 244 -10.86 2.86 6.19
CA PHE A 244 -11.95 2.56 7.12
C PHE A 244 -12.86 1.44 6.60
N VAL A 245 -13.24 1.45 5.33
CA VAL A 245 -14.06 0.39 4.72
C VAL A 245 -13.30 -0.94 4.71
N LEU A 246 -12.02 -0.95 4.36
CA LEU A 246 -11.17 -2.14 4.42
C LEU A 246 -10.99 -2.66 5.86
N PHE A 247 -10.90 -1.76 6.84
CA PHE A 247 -10.89 -2.14 8.25
C PHE A 247 -12.19 -2.81 8.69
N LEU A 248 -13.35 -2.24 8.33
CA LEU A 248 -14.65 -2.89 8.57
C LEU A 248 -14.74 -4.27 7.91
N GLY A 249 -14.21 -4.40 6.69
CA GLY A 249 -14.08 -5.69 6.01
C GLY A 249 -13.28 -6.71 6.82
N LYS A 250 -12.13 -6.32 7.38
CA LYS A 250 -11.31 -7.19 8.26
C LYS A 250 -12.09 -7.64 9.50
N VAL A 251 -12.78 -6.71 10.17
CA VAL A 251 -13.59 -7.00 11.37
C VAL A 251 -14.73 -7.96 11.04
N LEU A 252 -15.41 -7.75 9.91
CA LEU A 252 -16.51 -8.61 9.47
C LEU A 252 -16.01 -10.03 9.17
N ILE A 253 -14.92 -10.18 8.43
CA ILE A 253 -14.32 -11.49 8.13
C ILE A 253 -13.99 -12.23 9.43
N VAL A 254 -13.28 -11.59 10.37
CA VAL A 254 -12.90 -12.21 11.65
C VAL A 254 -14.13 -12.57 12.49
N SER A 255 -15.15 -11.71 12.51
CA SER A 255 -16.38 -11.95 13.27
C SER A 255 -17.19 -13.12 12.72
N CYS A 256 -17.33 -13.21 11.39
CA CYS A 256 -17.97 -14.34 10.72
C CYS A 256 -17.21 -15.65 10.97
N THR A 257 -15.88 -15.63 10.84
CA THR A 257 -15.05 -16.82 11.13
C THR A 257 -15.16 -17.22 12.61
N ALA A 258 -15.15 -16.25 13.53
CA ALA A 258 -15.33 -16.51 14.96
C ALA A 258 -16.70 -17.14 15.25
N PHE A 259 -17.77 -16.62 14.64
CA PHE A 259 -19.12 -17.15 14.80
C PHE A 259 -19.24 -18.59 14.30
N VAL A 260 -18.76 -18.86 13.09
CA VAL A 260 -18.73 -20.22 12.52
C VAL A 260 -17.84 -21.15 13.35
N GLY A 261 -16.69 -20.65 13.84
CA GLY A 261 -15.79 -21.38 14.73
C GLY A 261 -16.46 -21.76 16.05
N VAL A 262 -17.19 -20.85 16.69
CA VAL A 262 -17.96 -21.12 17.91
C VAL A 262 -19.02 -22.17 17.65
N LEU A 263 -19.81 -22.05 16.57
CA LEU A 263 -20.84 -23.05 16.24
C LEU A 263 -20.24 -24.44 16.01
N SER A 264 -19.12 -24.50 15.28
CA SER A 264 -18.46 -25.77 14.94
C SER A 264 -17.84 -26.45 16.17
N LEU A 265 -17.20 -25.66 17.05
CA LEU A 265 -16.56 -26.17 18.27
C LEU A 265 -17.58 -26.48 19.38
N ASN A 266 -18.70 -25.75 19.46
CA ASN A 266 -19.77 -26.04 20.42
C ASN A 266 -20.51 -27.35 20.09
N TYR A 267 -20.56 -27.71 18.80
CA TYR A 267 -21.13 -28.99 18.35
C TYR A 267 -20.34 -30.21 18.86
N GLN A 268 -19.01 -30.09 19.03
CA GLN A 268 -18.16 -31.16 19.56
C GLN A 268 -17.92 -30.94 21.07
N ARG A 269 -18.85 -31.43 21.91
CA ARG A 269 -18.83 -31.23 23.37
C ARG A 269 -17.61 -31.80 24.11
N ASP A 270 -16.77 -32.57 23.45
CA ASP A 270 -15.60 -33.22 24.07
C ASP A 270 -14.39 -32.28 24.26
N TYR A 271 -14.39 -31.07 23.67
CA TYR A 271 -13.32 -30.10 23.85
C TYR A 271 -13.56 -29.20 25.07
N THR A 272 -12.88 -29.48 26.19
CA THR A 272 -12.92 -28.62 27.39
C THR A 272 -12.15 -27.31 27.23
N VAL A 273 -11.26 -27.18 26.23
CA VAL A 273 -10.44 -25.99 25.97
C VAL A 273 -10.57 -25.52 24.51
N TRP A 274 -11.78 -25.17 24.08
CA TRP A 274 -12.06 -24.70 22.71
C TRP A 274 -11.69 -23.22 22.45
N VAL A 275 -11.44 -22.44 23.50
CA VAL A 275 -11.12 -21.00 23.40
C VAL A 275 -9.77 -20.75 22.72
N LEU A 276 -8.74 -21.53 23.05
CA LEU A 276 -7.40 -21.36 22.47
C LEU A 276 -7.39 -21.62 20.95
N PRO A 277 -7.94 -22.76 20.44
CA PRO A 277 -8.11 -22.97 19.01
C PRO A 277 -8.90 -21.85 18.33
N LEU A 278 -9.97 -21.35 18.96
CA LEU A 278 -10.77 -20.25 18.41
C LEU A 278 -9.94 -18.96 18.28
N LEU A 279 -9.15 -18.60 19.30
CA LEU A 279 -8.26 -17.43 19.24
C LEU A 279 -7.23 -17.56 18.11
N ILE A 280 -6.66 -18.76 17.93
CA ILE A 280 -5.72 -19.04 16.84
C ILE A 280 -6.40 -18.87 15.47
N VAL A 281 -7.61 -19.42 15.30
CA VAL A 281 -8.41 -19.28 14.06
C VAL A 281 -8.73 -17.80 13.79
N CYS A 282 -9.12 -17.03 14.80
CA CYS A 282 -9.38 -15.59 14.65
C CYS A 282 -8.12 -14.82 14.24
N LEU A 283 -6.96 -15.15 14.83
CA LEU A 283 -5.68 -14.55 14.46
C LEU A 283 -5.32 -14.85 13.01
N PHE A 284 -5.41 -16.11 12.59
CA PHE A 284 -5.16 -16.49 11.18
C PHE A 284 -6.16 -15.82 10.23
N SER A 285 -7.43 -15.76 10.59
CA SER A 285 -8.46 -15.07 9.80
C SER A 285 -8.13 -13.59 9.62
N TRP A 286 -7.62 -12.92 10.66
CA TRP A 286 -7.21 -11.53 10.57
C TRP A 286 -5.99 -11.34 9.67
N LEU A 287 -4.99 -12.21 9.77
CA LEU A 287 -3.80 -12.20 8.91
C LEU A 287 -4.17 -12.41 7.44
N VAL A 288 -5.00 -13.41 7.15
CA VAL A 288 -5.51 -13.69 5.80
C VAL A 288 -6.27 -12.47 5.28
N ALA A 289 -7.24 -11.94 6.05
CA ALA A 289 -7.98 -10.75 5.66
C ALA A 289 -7.05 -9.55 5.38
N HIS A 290 -6.02 -9.35 6.20
CA HIS A 290 -5.04 -8.28 6.00
C HIS A 290 -4.29 -8.42 4.67
N CYS A 291 -3.76 -9.61 4.38
CA CYS A 291 -3.00 -9.88 3.17
C CYS A 291 -3.83 -9.69 1.89
N PHE A 292 -5.05 -10.24 1.86
CA PHE A 292 -5.93 -10.12 0.70
C PHE A 292 -6.44 -8.69 0.50
N LEU A 293 -6.91 -8.04 1.56
CA LEU A 293 -7.42 -6.67 1.46
C LEU A 293 -6.32 -5.65 1.15
N SER A 294 -5.06 -5.94 1.50
CA SER A 294 -3.92 -5.12 1.07
C SER A 294 -3.69 -5.20 -0.46
N VAL A 295 -3.81 -6.38 -1.08
CA VAL A 295 -3.75 -6.46 -2.55
C VAL A 295 -4.94 -5.77 -3.18
N PHE A 296 -6.13 -5.90 -2.58
CA PHE A 296 -7.33 -5.21 -3.04
C PHE A 296 -7.16 -3.68 -3.02
N GLU A 297 -6.60 -3.12 -1.95
CA GLU A 297 -6.24 -1.70 -1.82
C GLU A 297 -5.33 -1.24 -2.97
N ILE A 298 -4.26 -2.01 -3.25
CA ILE A 298 -3.33 -1.74 -4.35
C ILE A 298 -4.07 -1.71 -5.71
N VAL A 299 -5.01 -2.64 -5.96
CA VAL A 299 -5.79 -2.66 -7.20
C VAL A 299 -6.65 -1.39 -7.32
N VAL A 300 -7.29 -0.96 -6.24
CA VAL A 300 -8.11 0.27 -6.21
C VAL A 300 -7.25 1.49 -6.54
N ASP A 301 -6.08 1.62 -5.92
CA ASP A 301 -5.16 2.74 -6.16
C ASP A 301 -4.70 2.78 -7.62
N VAL A 302 -4.34 1.62 -8.18
CA VAL A 302 -3.90 1.51 -9.57
C VAL A 302 -5.03 1.91 -10.53
N LEU A 303 -6.24 1.39 -10.32
CA LEU A 303 -7.41 1.73 -11.13
C LEU A 303 -7.71 3.24 -11.08
N PHE A 304 -7.58 3.85 -9.90
CA PHE A 304 -7.78 5.28 -9.74
C PHE A 304 -6.77 6.09 -10.56
N LEU A 305 -5.49 5.69 -10.55
CA LEU A 305 -4.48 6.36 -11.37
C LEU A 305 -4.67 6.11 -12.86
N CYS A 306 -4.98 4.87 -13.28
CA CYS A 306 -5.31 4.55 -14.67
C CYS A 306 -6.46 5.43 -15.17
N PHE A 307 -7.51 5.57 -14.38
CA PHE A 307 -8.64 6.43 -14.68
C PHE A 307 -8.23 7.91 -14.80
N ALA A 308 -7.41 8.41 -13.88
CA ALA A 308 -6.93 9.79 -13.94
C ALA A 308 -6.09 10.06 -15.21
N VAL A 309 -5.27 9.10 -15.63
CA VAL A 309 -4.48 9.19 -16.86
C VAL A 309 -5.37 9.10 -18.10
N ASP A 310 -6.31 8.15 -18.13
CA ASP A 310 -7.25 7.94 -19.24
C ASP A 310 -8.08 9.21 -19.48
N THR A 311 -8.61 9.82 -18.41
CA THR A 311 -9.38 11.07 -18.51
C THR A 311 -8.58 12.32 -18.86
N LYS A 312 -7.25 12.25 -18.76
CA LYS A 312 -6.37 13.34 -19.18
C LYS A 312 -6.04 13.26 -20.67
N HIS A 313 -5.96 12.06 -21.24
CA HIS A 313 -5.51 11.83 -22.63
C HIS A 313 -6.65 11.55 -23.59
N ASN A 314 -7.78 11.03 -23.10
CA ASN A 314 -8.95 10.68 -23.87
C ASN A 314 -10.12 11.59 -23.50
N ASP A 315 -10.90 12.02 -24.49
CA ASP A 315 -12.03 12.94 -24.35
C ASP A 315 -13.36 12.30 -24.78
N GLY A 316 -13.35 11.03 -25.21
CA GLY A 316 -14.54 10.31 -25.66
C GLY A 316 -14.88 10.51 -27.14
N SER A 317 -14.10 11.31 -27.87
CA SER A 317 -14.29 11.48 -29.32
C SER A 317 -13.85 10.24 -30.12
N PRO A 318 -14.33 10.05 -31.37
CA PRO A 318 -13.91 8.93 -32.21
C PRO A 318 -12.38 8.89 -32.35
N GLY A 319 -11.76 7.79 -31.92
CA GLY A 319 -10.29 7.62 -31.89
C GLY A 319 -9.61 8.05 -30.58
N ARG A 320 -10.32 8.74 -29.68
CA ARG A 320 -9.91 9.08 -28.29
C ARG A 320 -10.95 8.61 -27.28
N GLU A 321 -11.52 7.44 -27.54
CA GLU A 321 -12.47 6.80 -26.64
C GLU A 321 -11.74 6.33 -25.38
N PHE A 322 -12.40 6.50 -24.23
CA PHE A 322 -11.89 5.97 -22.97
C PHE A 322 -11.71 4.44 -23.03
N TYR A 323 -10.69 3.95 -22.34
CA TYR A 323 -10.42 2.52 -22.25
C TYR A 323 -11.34 1.80 -21.26
N MET A 324 -11.99 2.57 -20.37
CA MET A 324 -12.88 2.00 -19.38
C MET A 324 -14.22 1.52 -19.95
N ASP A 325 -14.77 0.49 -19.33
CA ASP A 325 -16.11 -0.01 -19.60
C ASP A 325 -17.16 1.08 -19.27
N LYS A 326 -18.26 1.12 -20.03
CA LYS A 326 -19.30 2.17 -19.93
C LYS A 326 -19.82 2.37 -18.51
N ALA A 327 -19.96 1.26 -17.77
CA ALA A 327 -20.34 1.31 -16.37
C ALA A 327 -19.37 2.17 -15.52
N LEU A 328 -18.05 1.95 -15.65
CA LEU A 328 -17.06 2.72 -14.88
C LEU A 328 -17.07 4.21 -15.25
N MET A 329 -17.30 4.53 -16.53
CA MET A 329 -17.37 5.91 -17.02
C MET A 329 -18.58 6.66 -16.45
N GLU A 330 -19.76 6.07 -16.64
CA GLU A 330 -21.04 6.66 -16.21
C GLU A 330 -21.09 6.83 -14.69
N PHE A 331 -20.51 5.87 -13.94
CA PHE A 331 -20.42 6.00 -12.49
C PHE A 331 -19.43 7.07 -12.03
N VAL A 332 -18.28 7.23 -12.69
CA VAL A 332 -17.31 8.25 -12.28
C VAL A 332 -17.75 9.64 -12.70
N GLU A 333 -18.42 9.80 -13.84
CA GLU A 333 -19.06 11.06 -14.24
C GLU A 333 -20.12 11.49 -13.22
N ASN A 334 -20.97 10.56 -12.78
CA ASN A 334 -21.91 10.78 -11.68
C ASN A 334 -21.21 11.16 -10.36
N SER A 335 -20.03 10.60 -10.10
CA SER A 335 -19.23 10.93 -8.91
C SER A 335 -18.54 12.30 -8.99
N LYS A 336 -18.10 12.73 -10.19
CA LYS A 336 -17.59 14.08 -10.44
C LYS A 336 -18.69 15.12 -10.22
N ASN A 337 -19.91 14.83 -10.67
CA ASN A 337 -21.08 15.68 -10.45
C ASN A 337 -21.45 15.80 -8.97
N MET A 338 -21.29 14.73 -8.18
CA MET A 338 -21.48 14.77 -6.73
C MET A 338 -20.38 15.53 -5.98
N ALA A 339 -19.14 15.50 -6.47
CA ALA A 339 -18.00 16.21 -5.88
C ALA A 339 -17.91 17.69 -6.30
N GLY A 340 -18.40 18.05 -7.49
CA GLY A 340 -18.50 19.43 -7.97
C GLY A 340 -19.49 20.28 -7.18
N ARG A 341 -20.50 19.63 -6.57
CA ARG A 341 -21.52 20.28 -5.74
C ARG A 341 -21.02 20.75 -4.35
N ASP A 342 -19.78 20.43 -4.00
CA ASP A 342 -19.12 20.92 -2.77
C ASP A 342 -18.24 22.16 -3.02
N ARG A 343 -18.24 22.73 -4.25
CA ARG A 343 -17.74 24.09 -4.47
C ARG A 343 -18.84 25.09 -4.10
N PRO A 344 -18.57 26.12 -3.28
CA PRO A 344 -19.42 27.30 -3.30
C PRO A 344 -19.35 27.86 -4.72
N GLU A 345 -20.51 28.08 -5.35
CA GLU A 345 -20.59 28.90 -6.55
C GLU A 345 -19.99 30.28 -6.19
N ALA A 346 -18.78 30.54 -6.70
CA ALA A 346 -18.31 31.89 -6.85
C ALA A 346 -19.07 32.46 -8.04
N ASP A 347 -20.08 33.27 -7.73
CA ASP A 347 -20.85 34.10 -8.64
C ASP A 347 -19.94 35.08 -9.41
N GLY A 348 -20.25 35.31 -10.70
CA GLY A 348 -19.64 36.28 -11.61
C GLY A 348 -18.18 35.99 -12.01
N ASP A 349 -17.73 36.04 -13.27
CA ASP A 349 -18.21 36.75 -14.45
C ASP A 349 -17.44 36.22 -15.68
N GLY A 350 -17.98 36.40 -16.87
CA GLY A 350 -17.43 35.85 -18.11
C GLY A 350 -16.10 36.49 -18.52
N ALA A 351 -15.11 35.66 -18.84
CA ALA A 351 -14.01 36.07 -19.71
C ALA A 351 -13.73 34.94 -20.71
N GLU A 352 -14.23 35.12 -21.93
CA GLU A 352 -13.87 34.33 -23.10
C GLU A 352 -12.35 34.26 -23.26
N MET A 353 -11.80 33.04 -23.25
CA MET A 353 -10.39 32.81 -23.51
C MET A 353 -10.16 32.82 -25.03
N LYS A 354 -9.63 33.96 -25.50
CA LYS A 354 -9.26 34.23 -26.90
C LYS A 354 -8.22 33.22 -27.41
N SER A 355 -8.50 32.62 -28.56
CA SER A 355 -7.59 31.74 -29.32
C SER A 355 -6.30 32.47 -29.74
N MET A 356 -5.14 31.92 -29.37
CA MET A 356 -3.85 32.30 -29.96
C MET A 356 -3.62 31.53 -31.25
N THR A 357 -4.02 32.12 -32.38
CA THR A 357 -3.49 31.77 -33.71
C THR A 357 -2.13 32.44 -33.88
N HIS A 358 -1.08 31.64 -34.06
CA HIS A 358 0.25 32.14 -34.42
C HIS A 358 0.22 32.60 -35.88
N GLY A 359 0.22 33.92 -36.08
CA GLY A 359 0.33 34.54 -37.39
C GLY A 359 1.74 34.35 -37.95
N GLY A 360 1.81 33.82 -39.17
CA GLY A 360 3.01 33.86 -40.00
C GLY A 360 3.38 35.29 -40.37
N GLY A 361 4.69 35.56 -40.37
CA GLY A 361 5.28 36.80 -40.84
C GLY A 361 6.61 36.51 -41.50
N THR A 362 6.59 36.45 -42.83
CA THR A 362 7.72 36.65 -43.75
C THR A 362 8.47 37.95 -43.42
N PHE A 363 9.80 37.98 -43.54
CA PHE A 363 10.55 38.77 -44.53
C PHE A 363 12.07 38.71 -44.30
N ALA A 364 12.79 38.65 -45.44
CA ALA A 364 14.23 38.80 -45.70
C ALA A 364 15.15 37.63 -45.34
#